data_AF-A0A822CNE3-F1
#
_entry.id   AF-A0A822CNE3-F1
#
_cell.length_a   1.000
_cell.length_b   1.000
_cell.length_c   1.000
_cell.angle_alpha   90.00
_cell.angle_beta   90.00
_cell.angle_gamma   90.00
#
_symmetry.space_group_name_H-M   'P 1'
#
loop_
_entity.id
_entity.type
_entity.pdbx_description
1 polymer ?
#
loop_
_entity_poly.entity_id
_entity_poly.type
_entity_poly.pdbx_seq_one_letter_code
_entity_poly.pdbx_strand_id
1 'polypeptide(L)' 'SNWIIIQTLKACSELRDIQRGSNIHNLVSSRLKHDPYILPSLIHFYRKCKLTFCFFLDIS' A
#
# COMPACT_ATOMS: atom_id res chain seq x y z
N SER A 1 -0.45 2.48 15.21
CA SER A 1 -1.76 3.03 14.79
C SER A 1 -1.85 3.08 13.28
N ASN A 2 -2.95 2.59 12.69
CA ASN A 2 -3.12 2.42 11.24
C ASN A 2 -2.98 3.72 10.43
N TRP A 3 -3.25 4.86 11.07
CA TRP A 3 -3.10 6.21 10.50
C TRP A 3 -1.70 6.50 9.91
N ILE A 4 -0.62 6.04 10.56
CA ILE A 4 0.75 6.34 10.08
C ILE A 4 0.99 5.66 8.74
N ILE A 5 0.58 4.39 8.62
CA ILE A 5 0.72 3.59 7.40
C ILE A 5 -0.02 4.25 6.24
N ILE A 6 -1.25 4.71 6.47
CA ILE A 6 -2.07 5.39 5.45
C ILE A 6 -1.38 6.67 4.98
N GLN A 7 -0.88 7.49 5.90
CA GLN A 7 -0.19 8.74 5.58
C GLN A 7 1.13 8.50 4.83
N THR A 8 1.90 7.48 5.24
CA THR A 8 3.13 7.09 4.53
C THR A 8 2.81 6.58 3.13
N LEU A 9 1.79 5.72 2.96
CA LEU A 9 1.35 5.26 1.64
C LEU A 9 0.89 6.41 0.75
N LYS A 10 0.19 7.40 1.32
CA LYS A 10 -0.20 8.62 0.60
C LYS A 10 1.02 9.39 0.12
N ALA A 11 2.00 9.66 0.99
CA ALA A 11 3.23 10.33 0.61
C ALA A 11 4.02 9.55 -0.44
N CYS A 12 4.17 8.23 -0.28
CA CYS A 12 4.80 7.36 -1.28
C CYS A 12 4.05 7.39 -2.62
N SER A 13 2.72 7.55 -2.62
CA SER A 13 1.92 7.62 -3.85
C SER A 13 2.13 8.92 -4.61
N GLU A 14 2.33 10.02 -3.88
CA GLU A 14 2.62 11.35 -4.45
C GLU A 14 4.04 11.39 -5.00
N LEU A 15 5.00 10.79 -4.29
CA LEU A 15 6.39 10.65 -4.71
C LEU A 15 6.62 9.53 -5.74
N ARG A 16 5.62 8.68 -5.98
CA ARG A 16 5.72 7.44 -6.78
C ARG A 16 6.87 6.53 -6.34
N ASP A 17 7.13 6.50 -5.04
CA ASP A 17 8.18 5.68 -4.43
C ASP A 17 7.69 4.25 -4.24
N ILE A 18 7.84 3.45 -5.31
CA ILE A 18 7.39 2.06 -5.40
C ILE A 18 8.09 1.20 -4.35
N GLN A 19 9.40 1.41 -4.17
CA GLN A 19 10.22 0.62 -3.26
C GLN A 19 9.74 0.77 -1.81
N ARG A 20 9.53 2.01 -1.35
CA ARG A 20 9.00 2.23 0.00
C ARG A 20 7.58 1.71 0.17
N GLY A 21 6.69 1.94 -0.80
CA GLY A 21 5.31 1.45 -0.70
C GLY A 21 5.19 -0.08 -0.71
N SER A 22 6.05 -0.77 -1.47
CA SER A 22 6.15 -2.24 -1.46
C SER A 22 6.70 -2.77 -0.13
N ASN A 23 7.72 -2.11 0.44
CA ASN A 23 8.20 -2.46 1.79
C ASN A 23 7.10 -2.31 2.85
N ILE A 24 6.29 -1.25 2.76
CA ILE A 24 5.14 -1.06 3.65
C ILE A 24 4.11 -2.16 3.41
N HIS A 25 3.80 -2.52 2.16
CA HIS A 25 2.93 -3.64 1.83
C HIS A 25 3.40 -4.92 2.55
N ASN A 26 4.67 -5.30 2.42
CA ASN A 26 5.22 -6.48 3.09
C ASN A 26 5.10 -6.40 4.63
N LEU A 27 5.32 -5.23 5.21
CA LEU A 27 5.20 -5.02 6.65
C LEU A 27 3.75 -5.18 7.16
N VAL A 28 2.77 -4.79 6.34
CA VAL A 28 1.35 -4.77 6.74
C VAL A 28 0.55 -5.92 6.14
N SER A 29 1.15 -6.78 5.31
CA SER A 29 0.48 -7.90 4.62
C SER A 29 -0.26 -8.82 5.59
N SER A 30 0.37 -9.13 6.73
CA SER A 30 -0.26 -9.92 7.81
C SER A 30 -1.42 -9.20 8.51
N ARG A 31 -1.47 -7.87 8.44
CA ARG A 31 -2.51 -7.03 9.05
C ARG A 31 -3.65 -6.67 8.11
N LEU A 32 -3.50 -6.88 6.80
CA LEU A 32 -4.53 -6.53 5.81
C LEU A 32 -5.88 -7.20 6.09
N LYS A 33 -5.86 -8.40 6.67
CA LYS A 33 -7.08 -9.14 7.06
C LYS A 33 -7.76 -8.57 8.32
N HIS A 34 -7.00 -7.90 9.19
CA HIS A 34 -7.52 -7.34 10.44
C HIS A 34 -7.80 -5.84 10.36
N ASP A 35 -7.14 -5.12 9.45
CA ASP A 35 -7.23 -3.67 9.32
C ASP A 35 -7.79 -3.26 7.95
N PRO A 36 -9.13 -3.16 7.80
CA PRO A 36 -9.79 -2.91 6.51
C PRO A 36 -9.50 -1.52 5.92
N TYR A 37 -8.90 -0.61 6.69
CA TYR A 37 -8.54 0.74 6.23
C TYR A 37 -7.19 0.79 5.48
N ILE A 38 -6.32 -0.19 5.69
CA ILE A 38 -5.00 -0.23 5.06
C ILE A 38 -5.11 -0.66 3.60
N LEU A 39 -5.98 -1.63 3.31
CA LEU A 39 -6.16 -2.20 1.97
C LEU A 39 -6.58 -1.15 0.92
N PRO A 40 -7.61 -0.31 1.12
CA PRO A 40 -7.95 0.78 0.20
C PRO A 40 -6.81 1.77 -0.02
N SER A 41 -6.01 2.02 1.02
CA SER A 41 -4.88 2.96 0.96
C SER A 41 -3.73 2.40 0.12
N LEU A 42 -3.45 1.10 0.23
CA LEU A 42 -2.51 0.40 -0.66
C LEU A 42 -3.02 0.41 -2.11
N ILE A 43 -4.29 0.10 -2.34
CA ILE A 43 -4.89 0.15 -3.69
C ILE A 43 -4.70 1.55 -4.30
N HIS A 44 -4.97 2.60 -3.52
CA HIS A 44 -4.78 3.98 -3.98
C HIS A 44 -3.32 4.26 -4.38
N PHE A 45 -2.37 3.81 -3.55
CA PHE A 45 -0.94 3.91 -3.80
C PHE A 45 -0.53 3.22 -5.11
N TYR A 46 -0.87 1.94 -5.28
CA TYR A 46 -0.51 1.17 -6.47
C TYR A 46 -1.17 1.74 -7.73
N ARG A 47 -2.42 2.21 -7.64
CA ARG A 47 -3.11 2.87 -8.74
C ARG A 47 -2.40 4.16 -9.17
N LYS A 48 -1.98 5.00 -8.22
CA LYS A 48 -1.22 6.24 -8.50
C LYS A 48 0.14 5.96 -9.13
N CYS A 49 0.77 4.86 -8.75
CA CYS A 49 2.01 4.38 -9.37
C CYS A 49 1.80 3.65 -10.70
N LYS A 50 0.56 3.53 -11.20
CA LYS A 50 0.19 2.74 -12.39
C LYS A 50 0.55 1.25 -12.30
N LEU A 51 0.66 0.73 -11.07
CA LEU A 51 1.01 -0.66 -10.75
C LEU A 51 -0.21 -1.49 -10.33
N THR A 52 -1.41 -1.13 -10.80
CA THR A 52 -2.65 -1.83 -10.43
C THR A 52 -2.60 -3.33 -10.71
N PHE A 53 -1.92 -3.75 -11.78
CA PHE A 53 -1.71 -5.16 -12.10
C PHE A 53 -0.73 -5.86 -11.14
N CYS A 54 0.25 -5.15 -10.61
CA CYS A 54 1.23 -5.70 -9.67
C CYS A 54 0.61 -5.98 -8.31
N PHE A 55 -0.31 -5.13 -7.86
CA PHE A 55 -1.04 -5.32 -6.60
C PHE A 55 -1.79 -6.67 -6.53
N PHE A 56 -2.32 -7.15 -7.65
CA PHE A 56 -2.97 -8.46 -7.72
C PHE A 56 -1.98 -9.64 -7.64
N LEU A 57 -0.77 -9.45 -8.16
CA LEU A 57 0.30 -10.45 -8.08
C LEU A 57 0.94 -10.50 -6.69
N ASP A 58 1.02 -9.38 -5.98
CA ASP A 58 1.58 -9.30 -4.62
C ASP A 58 0.59 -9.76 -3.51
N ILE A 59 -0.70 -9.90 -3.82
CA ILE A 59 -1.74 -10.41 -2.88
C ILE A 59 -2.01 -11.92 -3.04
N SER A 60 -1.60 -12.52 -4.17
CA SER A 60 -1.76 -13.95 -4.44
C SER A 60 -0.57 -14.77 -3.99
#